data_AF-A0A7K0EMH1-F1
#
_entry.id   AF-A0A7K0EMH1-F1
#
_cell.length_a   1.000
_cell.length_b   1.000
_cell.length_c   1.000
_cell.angle_alpha   90.00
_cell.angle_beta   90.00
_cell.angle_gamma   90.00
#
_symmetry.space_group_name_H-M   'P 1'
#
loop_
_entity.id
_entity.type
_entity.pdbx_description
1 polymer ?
#
loop_
_entity_poly.entity_id
_entity_poly.type
_entity_poly.pdbx_seq_one_letter_code
_entity_poly.pdbx_strand_id
1 'polypeptide(L)'
;MEDNKKKEVFEEFGDLVNMSPSELEKWLETDESKSVGWDSGDGESVGHKSGEKIIRIKRKKRSDLDERDYEHMQKVVGYIKRHSAQRPEEVKGSNWAYSLKNWGHNPEK
;
A
#
# COMPACT_ATOMS: atom_id res chain seq x y z
N MET A 1 9.35 -10.48 -14.91
CA MET A 1 9.92 -10.95 -13.62
C MET A 1 9.92 -12.47 -13.63
N GLU A 2 10.96 -13.13 -13.11
CA GLU A 2 11.02 -14.59 -12.98
C GLU A 2 9.96 -15.12 -12.00
N ASP A 3 9.47 -16.35 -12.20
CA ASP A 3 8.34 -16.90 -11.43
C ASP A 3 8.62 -17.07 -9.93
N ASN A 4 9.85 -17.46 -9.56
CA ASN A 4 10.25 -17.53 -8.15
C ASN A 4 10.14 -16.15 -7.48
N LYS A 5 10.59 -15.10 -8.16
CA LYS A 5 10.51 -13.73 -7.67
C LYS A 5 9.07 -13.22 -7.59
N LYS A 6 8.20 -13.61 -8.53
CA LYS A 6 6.76 -13.33 -8.45
C LYS A 6 6.11 -13.96 -7.22
N LYS A 7 6.48 -15.20 -6.91
CA LYS A 7 6.02 -15.91 -5.71
C LYS A 7 6.46 -15.19 -4.44
N GLU A 8 7.74 -14.85 -4.32
CA GLU A 8 8.29 -14.11 -3.18
C GLU A 8 7.58 -12.76 -2.98
N VAL A 9 7.44 -11.97 -4.05
CA VAL A 9 6.75 -10.68 -3.99
C VAL A 9 5.29 -10.83 -3.58
N PHE A 10 4.59 -11.85 -4.08
CA PHE A 10 3.20 -12.11 -3.72
C PHE A 10 3.04 -12.46 -2.23
N GLU A 11 3.93 -13.32 -1.70
CA GLU A 11 3.95 -13.70 -0.30
C GLU A 11 4.26 -12.48 0.59
N GLU A 12 5.33 -11.73 0.31
CA GLU A 12 5.69 -10.53 1.07
C GLU A 12 4.60 -9.44 1.00
N PHE A 13 3.94 -9.28 -0.15
CA PHE A 13 2.83 -8.36 -0.30
C PHE A 13 1.63 -8.78 0.57
N GLY A 14 1.32 -10.08 0.61
CA GLY A 14 0.28 -10.64 1.46
C GLY A 14 0.55 -10.38 2.95
N ASP A 15 1.79 -10.51 3.38
CA ASP A 15 2.21 -10.30 4.78
C ASP A 15 2.18 -8.83 5.18
N LEU A 16 2.65 -7.93 4.31
CA LEU A 16 2.78 -6.51 4.64
C LEU A 16 1.49 -5.72 4.45
N VAL A 17 0.65 -6.08 3.48
CA VAL A 17 -0.63 -5.39 3.22
C VAL A 17 -1.71 -5.98 4.12
N ASN A 18 -1.68 -5.58 5.40
CA ASN A 18 -2.53 -6.10 6.47
C ASN A 18 -3.94 -5.47 6.56
N MET A 19 -4.28 -4.56 5.64
CA MET A 19 -5.65 -4.06 5.47
C MET A 19 -6.40 -4.89 4.42
N SER A 20 -7.66 -5.21 4.72
CA SER A 20 -8.59 -5.77 3.74
C SER A 20 -8.97 -4.71 2.68
N PRO A 21 -9.45 -5.12 1.49
CA PRO A 21 -9.91 -4.17 0.47
C PRO A 21 -10.95 -3.18 1.03
N SER A 22 -11.93 -3.67 1.79
CA SER A 22 -12.98 -2.83 2.36
C SER A 22 -12.49 -1.87 3.45
N GLU A 23 -11.46 -2.24 4.22
CA GLU A 23 -10.86 -1.32 5.20
C GLU A 23 -10.05 -0.24 4.50
N LEU A 24 -9.31 -0.61 3.46
CA LEU A 24 -8.53 0.34 2.67
C LEU A 24 -9.42 1.29 1.88
N GLU A 25 -10.51 0.81 1.29
CA GLU A 25 -11.52 1.66 0.61
C GLU A 25 -12.06 2.74 1.55
N LYS A 26 -12.54 2.35 2.73
CA LYS A 26 -13.02 3.29 3.75
C LYS A 26 -11.95 4.28 4.19
N TRP A 27 -10.70 3.83 4.29
CA TRP A 27 -9.59 4.70 4.65
C TRP A 27 -9.31 5.75 3.56
N LEU A 28 -9.28 5.36 2.29
CA LEU A 28 -8.99 6.26 1.17
C LEU A 28 -10.05 7.36 0.98
N GLU A 29 -11.26 7.17 1.50
CA GLU A 29 -12.31 8.19 1.49
C GLU A 29 -12.08 9.33 2.50
N THR A 30 -11.23 9.12 3.51
CA THR A 30 -10.98 10.09 4.58
C THR A 30 -10.16 11.30 4.13
N ASP A 31 -10.33 12.42 4.81
CA ASP A 31 -9.53 13.64 4.56
C ASP A 31 -8.08 13.42 4.97
N GLU A 32 -7.83 12.65 6.04
CA GLU A 32 -6.49 12.27 6.47
C GLU A 32 -5.73 11.54 5.36
N SER A 33 -6.37 10.56 4.71
CA SER A 33 -5.78 9.83 3.59
C SER A 33 -5.42 10.75 2.41
N LYS A 34 -6.31 11.68 2.07
CA LYS A 34 -6.12 12.64 0.96
C LYS A 34 -5.07 13.71 1.28
N SER A 35 -4.86 14.02 2.56
CA SER A 35 -3.96 15.08 3.02
C SER A 35 -2.47 14.68 3.04
N VAL A 36 -2.14 13.40 2.91
CA VAL A 36 -0.77 12.89 3.07
C VAL A 36 -0.18 12.29 1.79
N GLY A 37 1.14 12.36 1.71
CA GLY A 37 1.94 11.77 0.63
C GLY A 37 2.45 12.81 -0.36
N TRP A 38 3.29 12.35 -1.27
CA TRP A 38 3.82 13.19 -2.34
C TRP A 38 2.82 13.26 -3.50
N ASP A 39 2.47 14.48 -3.89
CA ASP A 39 1.66 14.80 -5.06
C ASP A 39 2.58 15.21 -6.23
N SER A 40 2.31 14.66 -7.41
CA SER A 40 2.98 15.00 -8.66
C SER A 40 2.50 16.33 -9.29
N GLY A 41 1.53 17.00 -8.66
CA GLY A 41 0.90 18.24 -9.13
C GLY A 41 -0.46 18.02 -9.78
N ASP A 42 -1.07 16.85 -9.62
CA ASP A 42 -2.39 16.48 -10.18
C ASP A 42 -3.48 16.39 -9.10
N GLY A 43 -3.18 16.78 -7.86
CA GLY A 43 -4.15 16.94 -6.78
C GLY A 43 -4.44 15.67 -5.99
N GLU A 44 -3.73 14.57 -6.26
CA GLU A 44 -3.90 13.30 -5.56
C GLU A 44 -2.54 12.62 -5.33
N SER A 45 -2.27 12.25 -4.08
CA SER A 45 -0.96 11.71 -3.72
C SER A 45 -0.68 10.35 -4.34
N VAL A 46 0.59 10.07 -4.64
CA VAL A 46 1.04 8.79 -5.18
C VAL A 46 0.66 7.62 -4.25
N GLY A 47 0.66 7.87 -2.94
CA GLY A 47 0.24 6.86 -1.96
C GLY A 47 -1.24 6.54 -2.09
N HIS A 48 -2.09 7.55 -2.21
CA HIS A 48 -3.54 7.36 -2.33
C HIS A 48 -3.90 6.56 -3.60
N LYS A 49 -3.35 6.96 -4.76
CA LYS A 49 -3.44 6.19 -6.02
C LYS A 49 -2.95 4.76 -5.89
N SER A 50 -1.88 4.56 -5.12
CA SER A 50 -1.35 3.22 -4.85
C SER A 50 -2.36 2.38 -4.06
N GLY A 51 -3.04 2.97 -3.08
CA GLY A 51 -4.10 2.33 -2.31
C GLY A 51 -5.23 1.82 -3.21
N GLU A 52 -5.69 2.62 -4.17
CA GLU A 52 -6.72 2.19 -5.12
C GLU A 52 -6.26 0.99 -5.96
N LYS A 53 -5.00 0.99 -6.40
CA LYS A 53 -4.45 -0.14 -7.16
C LYS A 53 -4.28 -1.39 -6.28
N ILE A 54 -3.89 -1.24 -5.02
CA ILE A 54 -3.83 -2.34 -4.04
C ILE A 54 -5.21 -2.99 -3.88
N ILE A 55 -6.27 -2.20 -3.75
CA ILE A 55 -7.65 -2.70 -3.67
C ILE A 55 -7.99 -3.55 -4.90
N ARG A 56 -7.71 -3.03 -6.10
CA ARG A 56 -7.95 -3.76 -7.36
C ARG A 56 -7.18 -5.08 -7.41
N ILE A 57 -5.91 -5.07 -6.99
CA ILE A 57 -5.05 -6.26 -6.93
C ILE A 57 -5.61 -7.29 -5.95
N LYS A 58 -5.95 -6.89 -4.72
CA LYS A 58 -6.46 -7.80 -3.68
C LYS A 58 -7.83 -8.42 -4.03
N ARG A 59 -8.58 -7.82 -4.97
CA ARG A 59 -9.84 -8.36 -5.49
C ARG A 59 -9.66 -9.35 -6.65
N LYS A 60 -8.47 -9.44 -7.26
CA LYS A 60 -8.16 -10.42 -8.32
C LYS A 60 -7.84 -11.80 -7.72
N LYS A 61 -8.12 -12.85 -8.49
CA LYS A 61 -7.54 -14.17 -8.21
C LYS A 61 -6.08 -14.17 -8.62
N ARG A 62 -5.25 -15.02 -8.00
CA ARG A 62 -3.82 -15.14 -8.33
C ARG A 62 -3.57 -15.45 -9.81
N SER A 63 -4.44 -16.24 -10.44
CA SER A 63 -4.39 -16.56 -11.87
C SER A 63 -4.58 -15.36 -12.80
N ASP A 64 -5.20 -14.30 -12.28
CA ASP A 64 -5.60 -13.13 -13.06
C ASP A 64 -4.62 -11.96 -12.88
N LEU A 65 -3.54 -12.18 -12.12
CA LEU A 65 -2.49 -11.19 -11.88
C LEU A 65 -1.55 -11.11 -13.08
N ASP A 66 -1.38 -9.89 -13.60
CA ASP A 66 -0.44 -9.61 -14.68
C ASP A 66 0.90 -9.08 -14.16
N GLU A 67 1.87 -8.92 -15.06
CA GLU A 67 3.21 -8.42 -14.71
C GLU A 67 3.16 -7.06 -13.99
N ARG A 68 2.22 -6.17 -14.37
CA ARG A 68 2.09 -4.83 -13.79
C ARG A 68 1.49 -4.85 -12.40
N ASP A 69 0.75 -5.90 -12.06
CA ASP A 69 0.31 -6.17 -10.69
C ASP A 69 1.52 -6.56 -9.83
N TYR A 70 2.36 -7.49 -10.28
CA TYR A 70 3.57 -7.91 -9.55
C TYR A 70 4.59 -6.78 -9.39
N GLU A 71 4.82 -5.98 -10.42
CA GLU A 71 5.67 -4.77 -10.34
C GLU A 71 5.15 -3.79 -9.29
N HIS A 72 3.82 -3.63 -9.20
CA HIS A 72 3.22 -2.76 -8.21
C HIS A 72 3.30 -3.35 -6.80
N MET A 73 3.05 -4.64 -6.62
CA MET A 73 3.27 -5.33 -5.35
C MET A 73 4.70 -5.12 -4.86
N GLN A 74 5.70 -5.28 -5.75
CA GLN A 74 7.10 -5.03 -5.40
C GLN A 74 7.35 -3.59 -4.96
N LYS A 75 6.74 -2.61 -5.64
CA LYS A 75 6.79 -1.19 -5.23
C LYS A 75 6.19 -0.97 -3.84
N VAL A 76 5.03 -1.58 -3.58
CA VAL A 76 4.31 -1.49 -2.29
C VAL A 76 5.13 -2.08 -1.15
N VAL A 77 5.62 -3.30 -1.33
CA VAL A 77 6.50 -3.99 -0.36
C VAL A 77 7.72 -3.12 -0.05
N GLY A 78 8.39 -2.62 -1.09
CA GLY A 78 9.57 -1.77 -0.92
C GLY A 78 9.26 -0.46 -0.19
N TYR A 79 8.11 0.17 -0.48
CA TYR A 79 7.68 1.37 0.24
C TYR A 79 7.41 1.08 1.72
N ILE A 80 6.60 0.06 2.03
CA ILE A 80 6.24 -0.31 3.40
C ILE A 80 7.51 -0.60 4.21
N LYS A 81 8.43 -1.43 3.70
CA LYS A 81 9.68 -1.77 4.41
C LYS A 81 10.52 -0.53 4.73
N ARG A 82 10.74 0.35 3.75
CA ARG A 82 11.55 1.57 3.94
C ARG A 82 10.89 2.58 4.87
N HIS A 83 9.58 2.79 4.73
CA HIS A 83 8.86 3.76 5.56
C HIS A 83 8.71 3.23 6.99
N SER A 84 8.48 1.92 7.16
CA SER A 84 8.40 1.27 8.48
C SER A 84 9.70 1.40 9.27
N ALA A 85 10.85 1.38 8.61
CA ALA A 85 12.16 1.58 9.25
C ALA A 85 12.36 3.00 9.82
N GLN A 86 11.51 3.96 9.45
CA GLN A 86 11.55 5.36 9.91
C GLN A 86 10.47 5.63 10.98
N ARG A 87 10.12 4.61 11.77
CA ARG A 87 9.03 4.69 12.75
C ARG A 87 9.24 5.83 13.76
N PRO A 88 8.30 6.79 13.87
CA PRO A 88 8.37 7.84 14.88
C PRO A 88 8.02 7.30 16.28
N GLU A 89 8.33 8.09 17.32
CA GLU A 89 7.92 7.78 18.69
C GLU A 89 6.40 7.79 18.84
N GLU A 90 5.75 8.85 18.34
CA GLU A 90 4.29 8.95 18.29
C GLU A 90 3.76 8.49 16.93
N VAL A 91 3.06 7.35 16.95
CA VAL A 91 2.55 6.71 15.74
C VAL A 91 1.12 7.14 15.46
N LYS A 92 0.29 7.23 16.50
CA LYS A 92 -1.14 7.43 16.32
C LYS A 92 -1.41 8.83 15.81
N GLY A 93 -2.17 8.92 14.73
CA GLY A 93 -2.51 10.19 14.10
C GLY A 93 -1.36 10.88 13.36
N SER A 94 -0.20 10.22 13.22
CA SER A 94 0.94 10.78 12.49
C SER A 94 0.73 10.67 10.97
N ASN A 95 1.28 11.64 10.23
CA ASN A 95 1.33 11.57 8.77
C ASN A 95 2.08 10.32 8.29
N TRP A 96 3.03 9.82 9.08
CA TRP A 96 3.73 8.55 8.84
C TRP A 96 2.78 7.35 8.82
N ALA A 97 1.92 7.24 9.85
CA ALA A 97 0.95 6.15 9.93
C ALA A 97 -0.11 6.28 8.83
N TYR A 98 -0.58 7.50 8.55
CA TYR A 98 -1.54 7.77 7.49
C TYR A 98 -0.98 7.40 6.11
N SER A 99 0.30 7.71 5.87
CA SER A 99 0.95 7.31 4.62
C SER A 99 1.02 5.79 4.50
N LEU A 100 1.46 5.06 5.53
CA LEU A 100 1.45 3.58 5.48
C LEU A 100 0.07 3.00 5.19
N LYS A 101 -0.99 3.58 5.76
CA LYS A 101 -2.36 3.14 5.50
C LYS A 101 -2.78 3.39 4.05
N ASN A 102 -2.33 4.48 3.40
CA ASN A 102 -2.53 4.65 1.95
C ASN A 102 -1.88 3.54 1.12
N TRP A 103 -0.81 2.93 1.65
CA TRP A 103 -0.14 1.76 1.06
C TRP A 103 -0.67 0.43 1.59
N GLY A 104 -1.83 0.43 2.26
CA GLY A 104 -2.53 -0.76 2.73
C GLY A 104 -1.90 -1.45 3.96
N HIS A 105 -0.96 -0.79 4.62
CA HIS A 105 -0.36 -1.24 5.88
C HIS A 105 -0.85 -0.38 7.03
N ASN A 106 -1.55 -0.97 7.98
CA ASN A 106 -1.89 -0.34 9.24
C ASN A 106 -0.81 -0.68 10.30
N PRO A 107 0.03 0.28 10.72
CA PRO A 107 1.12 0.05 11.68
C PRO A 107 0.66 -0.06 13.15
N GLU A 108 -0.66 0.03 13.40
CA GLU A 108 -1.31 -0.16 14.70
C GLU A 108 -2.00 -1.53 14.83
N LYS A 109 -1.94 -2.37 13.80
CA LYS A 109 -2.43 -3.75 13.81
C LYS A 109 -1.33 -4.74 14.20
#